data_AF-A0A941LF22-F1
#
_entry.id   AF-A0A941LF22-F1
#
_cell.length_a   1.000
_cell.length_b   1.000
_cell.length_c   1.000
_cell.angle_alpha   90.00
_cell.angle_beta   90.00
_cell.angle_gamma   90.00
#
_symmetry.space_group_name_H-M   'P 1'
#
loop_
_entity.id
_entity.type
_entity.pdbx_description
1 polymer ?
#
loop_
_entity_poly.entity_id
_entity_poly.type
_entity_poly.pdbx_seq_one_letter_code
_entity_poly.pdbx_strand_id
1 'polypeptide(L)'
;MVQPNGRPNARVGKRPTVAVVYDDVSKGYRCADWFALHGYQATMTSTVHPLEQNLKELRPDLIVVGFSSTPAPLHTTVPRLKTTCPQVPIIAIMEPSIVRSAGSAPRFATAFGADVFMCDSLDPPATLP
;
A
#
# COMPACT_ATOMS: atom_id res chain seq x y z
N MET A 1 -33.42 -5.34 -31.74
CA MET A 1 -33.50 -4.21 -30.79
C MET A 1 -32.34 -4.33 -29.81
N VAL A 2 -31.28 -3.56 -30.03
CA VAL A 2 -30.13 -3.46 -29.12
C VAL A 2 -30.42 -2.28 -28.20
N GLN A 3 -30.48 -2.50 -26.88
CA GLN A 3 -30.46 -1.42 -25.90
C GLN A 3 -29.00 -1.11 -25.58
N PRO A 4 -28.49 0.11 -25.83
CA PRO A 4 -27.22 0.55 -25.29
C PRO A 4 -27.44 1.39 -24.02
N ASN A 5 -26.44 1.35 -23.15
CA ASN A 5 -26.20 2.26 -22.02
C ASN A 5 -27.02 2.05 -20.75
N GLY A 6 -26.75 0.93 -20.09
CA GLY A 6 -26.70 0.92 -18.63
C GLY A 6 -25.57 1.84 -18.16
N ARG A 7 -25.88 3.10 -17.89
CA ARG A 7 -25.00 3.98 -17.11
C ARG A 7 -24.76 3.28 -15.76
N PRO A 8 -23.52 2.98 -15.34
CA PRO A 8 -23.33 2.55 -13.98
C PRO A 8 -23.76 3.71 -13.10
N ASN A 9 -24.79 3.46 -12.27
CA ASN A 9 -25.21 4.35 -11.19
C ASN A 9 -23.95 4.96 -10.57
N ALA A 10 -23.81 6.28 -10.71
CA ALA A 10 -22.89 7.07 -9.93
C ALA A 10 -23.31 6.87 -8.48
N ARG A 11 -22.76 5.84 -7.83
CA ARG A 11 -22.79 5.69 -6.39
C ARG A 11 -22.32 7.05 -5.90
N VAL A 12 -23.13 7.72 -5.09
CA VAL A 12 -22.67 8.82 -4.24
C VAL A 12 -21.45 8.26 -3.50
N GLY A 13 -20.28 8.61 -4.01
CA GLY A 13 -19.17 7.66 -4.12
C GLY A 13 -18.44 7.54 -2.80
N LYS A 14 -18.58 6.41 -2.11
CA LYS A 14 -17.75 6.08 -0.96
C LYS A 14 -16.28 6.28 -1.35
N ARG A 15 -15.55 7.10 -0.59
CA ARG A 15 -14.11 7.30 -0.81
C ARG A 15 -13.41 5.93 -0.75
N PRO A 16 -12.58 5.57 -1.72
CA PRO A 16 -11.85 4.31 -1.65
C PRO A 16 -10.95 4.31 -0.41
N THR A 17 -10.96 3.19 0.30
CA THR A 17 -10.29 3.01 1.59
C THR A 17 -8.91 2.43 1.40
N VAL A 18 -7.91 3.01 2.05
CA VAL A 18 -6.50 2.60 1.93
C VAL A 18 -5.96 2.29 3.31
N ALA A 19 -5.46 1.07 3.50
CA ALA A 19 -4.70 0.72 4.69
C ALA A 19 -3.22 0.98 4.44
N VAL A 20 -2.62 1.85 5.24
CA VAL A 20 -1.20 2.19 5.16
C VAL A 20 -0.48 1.46 6.28
N VAL A 21 0.42 0.53 5.93
CA VAL A 21 1.15 -0.34 6.86
C VAL A 21 2.63 0.04 6.81
N TYR A 22 3.13 0.72 7.83
CA TYR A 22 4.54 1.10 7.91
C TYR A 22 5.12 0.76 9.30
N ASP A 23 6.39 0.38 9.32
CA ASP A 23 7.18 0.31 10.56
C ASP A 23 7.50 1.72 11.09
N ASP A 24 7.87 2.63 10.18
CA ASP A 24 8.14 4.03 10.51
C ASP A 24 6.84 4.83 10.52
N VAL A 25 6.42 5.22 11.73
CA VAL A 25 5.18 5.99 11.96
C VAL A 25 5.19 7.33 11.21
N SER A 26 6.33 8.01 11.13
CA SER A 26 6.43 9.31 10.46
C SER A 26 6.26 9.18 8.95
N LYS A 27 6.93 8.20 8.34
CA LYS A 27 6.75 7.89 6.91
C LYS A 27 5.33 7.40 6.61
N GLY A 28 4.77 6.58 7.50
CA GLY A 28 3.41 6.07 7.36
C GLY A 28 2.34 7.17 7.40
N TYR A 29 2.44 8.13 8.32
CA TYR A 29 1.51 9.28 8.34
C TYR A 29 1.65 10.15 7.09
N ARG A 30 2.87 10.44 6.62
CA ARG A 30 3.06 11.18 5.36
C ARG A 30 2.41 10.46 4.17
N CYS A 31 2.54 9.14 4.12
CA CYS A 31 1.91 8.32 3.08
C CYS A 31 0.38 8.37 3.19
N ALA A 32 -0.17 8.23 4.41
CA ALA A 32 -1.62 8.33 4.65
C ALA A 32 -2.17 9.72 4.30
N ASP A 33 -1.46 10.79 4.67
CA ASP A 33 -1.82 12.17 4.33
C ASP A 33 -1.83 12.39 2.82
N TRP A 34 -0.84 11.84 2.10
CA TRP A 34 -0.82 11.90 0.63
C TRP A 34 -2.09 11.26 0.03
N PHE A 35 -2.48 10.08 0.49
CA PHE A 35 -3.73 9.45 0.04
C PHE A 35 -4.97 10.28 0.42
N ALA A 36 -5.02 10.83 1.63
CA ALA A 36 -6.13 11.68 2.08
C ALA A 36 -6.29 12.95 1.22
N LEU A 37 -5.17 13.58 0.84
CA LEU A 37 -5.15 14.75 -0.07
C LEU A 37 -5.68 14.42 -1.46
N HIS A 38 -5.56 13.17 -1.91
CA HIS A 38 -6.05 12.70 -3.21
C HIS A 38 -7.46 12.10 -3.15
N GLY A 39 -8.18 12.30 -2.04
CA GLY A 39 -9.59 11.91 -1.90
C GLY A 39 -9.83 10.48 -1.42
N TYR A 40 -8.77 9.76 -1.02
CA TYR A 40 -8.88 8.44 -0.41
C TYR A 40 -9.16 8.54 1.08
N GLN A 41 -9.78 7.51 1.65
CA GLN A 41 -9.88 7.36 3.10
C GLN A 41 -8.72 6.49 3.59
N ALA A 42 -7.61 7.13 3.97
CA ALA A 42 -6.42 6.43 4.44
C ALA A 42 -6.49 6.15 5.94
N THR A 43 -6.08 4.96 6.37
CA THR A 43 -5.92 4.58 7.77
C THR A 43 -4.53 3.99 7.97
N MET A 44 -3.75 4.64 8.83
CA MET A 44 -2.41 4.20 9.21
C MET A 44 -2.52 3.06 10.25
N THR A 45 -1.84 1.96 10.00
CA THR A 45 -1.68 0.84 10.93
C THR A 45 -0.21 0.45 11.00
N SER A 46 0.22 -0.02 12.17
CA SER A 46 1.55 -0.59 12.32
C SER A 46 1.57 -2.04 11.81
N THR A 47 2.75 -2.53 11.46
CA THR A 47 3.07 -3.95 11.15
C THR A 47 2.91 -4.87 12.37
N VAL A 48 2.83 -4.30 13.58
CA VAL A 48 2.67 -5.04 14.84
C VAL A 48 1.23 -5.53 15.02
N HIS A 49 1.05 -6.66 15.71
CA HIS A 49 -0.29 -7.17 16.08
C HIS A 49 -1.10 -6.07 16.79
N PRO A 50 -2.38 -5.84 16.44
CA PRO A 50 -3.28 -6.74 15.71
C PRO A 50 -3.60 -6.29 14.26
N LEU A 51 -2.57 -6.16 13.41
CA LEU A 51 -2.70 -5.80 11.99
C LEU A 51 -3.82 -6.56 11.23
N GLU A 52 -3.88 -7.89 11.34
CA GLU A 52 -4.89 -8.68 10.63
C GLU A 52 -6.31 -8.40 11.08
N GLN A 53 -6.52 -8.16 12.37
CA GLN A 53 -7.84 -7.80 12.89
C GLN A 53 -8.26 -6.44 12.37
N ASN A 54 -7.35 -5.46 12.42
CA ASN A 54 -7.59 -4.12 11.90
C ASN A 54 -7.98 -4.15 10.42
N LEU A 55 -7.32 -4.99 9.61
CA LEU A 55 -7.63 -5.11 8.19
C LEU A 55 -8.97 -5.80 7.92
N LYS A 56 -9.34 -6.80 8.72
CA LYS A 56 -10.65 -7.46 8.64
C LYS A 56 -11.79 -6.51 8.99
N GLU A 57 -11.58 -5.62 9.96
CA GLU A 57 -12.55 -4.61 10.39
C GLU A 57 -12.63 -3.45 9.39
N LEU A 58 -11.49 -2.94 8.94
CA LEU A 58 -11.40 -1.82 8.00
C LEU A 58 -11.91 -2.17 6.60
N ARG A 59 -11.66 -3.41 6.15
CA ARG A 59 -11.93 -3.90 4.77
C ARG A 59 -11.46 -2.90 3.70
N PRO A 60 -10.14 -2.62 3.64
CA PRO A 60 -9.60 -1.65 2.71
C PRO A 60 -9.77 -2.11 1.26
N ASP A 61 -9.93 -1.15 0.35
CA ASP A 61 -9.90 -1.38 -1.09
C ASP A 61 -8.45 -1.52 -1.63
N LEU A 62 -7.47 -1.06 -0.85
CA LEU A 62 -6.04 -1.08 -1.18
C LEU A 62 -5.19 -1.19 0.10
N ILE A 63 -4.14 -1.99 0.07
CA ILE A 63 -3.13 -2.03 1.14
C ILE A 63 -1.81 -1.49 0.59
N VAL A 64 -1.22 -0.54 1.30
CA VAL A 64 0.12 -0.01 1.01
C VAL A 64 1.04 -0.41 2.14
N VAL A 65 2.16 -1.06 1.82
CA VAL A 65 3.12 -1.52 2.81
C VAL A 65 4.47 -0.86 2.57
N GLY A 66 4.98 -0.13 3.55
CA GLY A 66 6.28 0.54 3.50
C GLY A 66 7.35 -0.21 4.30
N PHE A 67 8.54 -0.39 3.70
CA PHE A 67 9.66 -1.09 4.32
C PHE A 67 10.85 -0.14 4.53
N SER A 68 11.23 0.06 5.80
CA SER A 68 12.15 1.14 6.19
C SER A 68 13.63 0.79 6.17
N SER A 69 14.05 -0.49 6.14
CA SER A 69 15.49 -0.82 6.15
C SER A 69 15.85 -2.31 6.08
N THR A 70 14.93 -3.23 6.38
CA THR A 70 15.25 -4.68 6.37
C THR A 70 14.28 -5.50 5.49
N PRO A 71 14.77 -6.50 4.74
CA PRO A 71 13.92 -7.41 3.99
C PRO A 71 13.24 -8.47 4.87
N ALA A 72 13.54 -8.50 6.17
CA ALA A 72 12.93 -9.42 7.12
C ALA A 72 11.39 -9.18 7.30
N PRO A 73 10.89 -7.95 7.44
CA PRO A 73 9.44 -7.73 7.48
C PRO A 73 8.70 -8.09 6.17
N LEU A 74 9.38 -8.11 5.01
CA LEU A 74 8.77 -8.45 3.70
C LEU A 74 8.33 -9.91 3.61
N HIS A 75 9.15 -10.85 4.11
CA HIS A 75 8.91 -12.28 3.91
C HIS A 75 7.73 -12.83 4.71
N THR A 76 7.35 -12.18 5.80
CA THR A 76 6.19 -12.59 6.61
C THR A 76 4.97 -11.72 6.39
N THR A 77 5.14 -10.40 6.24
CA THR A 77 4.01 -9.47 6.23
C THR A 77 3.17 -9.61 4.97
N VAL A 78 3.76 -9.58 3.77
CA VAL A 78 2.98 -9.64 2.52
C VAL A 78 2.21 -10.96 2.37
N PRO A 79 2.80 -12.14 2.63
CA PRO A 79 2.04 -13.39 2.63
C PRO A 79 0.89 -13.42 3.65
N ARG A 80 1.10 -12.92 4.88
CA ARG A 80 0.04 -12.84 5.91
C ARG A 80 -1.11 -11.92 5.48
N LEU A 81 -0.78 -10.80 4.83
CA LEU A 81 -1.76 -9.88 4.27
C LEU A 81 -2.55 -10.53 3.14
N LYS A 82 -1.91 -11.27 2.22
CA LYS A 82 -2.60 -12.03 1.17
C LYS A 82 -3.47 -13.15 1.75
N THR A 83 -3.08 -13.81 2.83
CA THR A 83 -3.95 -14.78 3.51
C THR A 83 -5.17 -14.10 4.16
N THR A 84 -5.00 -12.90 4.72
CA THR A 84 -6.07 -12.18 5.42
C THR A 84 -7.04 -11.49 4.45
N CYS A 85 -6.51 -10.91 3.38
CA CYS A 85 -7.21 -10.08 2.41
C CYS A 85 -6.81 -10.50 0.98
N PRO A 86 -7.20 -11.72 0.52
CA PRO A 86 -6.71 -12.29 -0.74
C PRO A 86 -7.10 -11.49 -1.99
N GLN A 87 -8.21 -10.76 -1.93
CA GLN A 87 -8.75 -9.98 -3.04
C GLN A 87 -8.29 -8.51 -3.03
N VAL A 88 -7.59 -8.07 -1.98
CA VAL A 88 -7.17 -6.68 -1.85
C VAL A 88 -5.79 -6.50 -2.50
N PRO A 89 -5.63 -5.53 -3.41
CA PRO A 89 -4.33 -5.23 -4.01
C PRO A 89 -3.36 -4.70 -2.97
N ILE A 90 -2.10 -5.10 -3.09
CA ILE A 90 -1.00 -4.71 -2.21
C ILE A 90 0.06 -3.96 -3.02
N ILE A 91 0.32 -2.71 -2.62
CA ILE A 91 1.45 -1.91 -3.11
C ILE A 91 2.59 -2.01 -2.09
N ALA A 92 3.73 -2.53 -2.50
CA ALA A 92 4.94 -2.53 -1.70
C ALA A 92 5.79 -1.29 -2.02
N ILE A 93 6.04 -0.44 -1.04
CA ILE A 93 6.91 0.74 -1.11
C ILE A 93 8.22 0.41 -0.38
N MET A 94 9.35 0.45 -1.09
CA MET A 94 10.67 0.13 -0.53
C MET A 94 11.61 1.32 -0.57
N GLU A 95 12.39 1.50 0.49
CA GLU A 95 13.43 2.52 0.53
C GLU A 95 14.49 2.30 -0.58
N PRO A 96 14.96 3.37 -1.26
CA PRO A 96 15.99 3.28 -2.30
C PRO A 96 17.29 2.59 -1.85
N SER A 97 17.60 2.64 -0.55
CA SER A 97 18.74 1.96 0.08
C SER A 97 18.68 0.44 -0.14
N ILE A 98 17.49 -0.16 -0.02
CA ILE A 98 17.24 -1.58 -0.21
C ILE A 98 17.33 -1.95 -1.70
N VAL A 99 16.85 -1.06 -2.57
CA VAL A 99 16.91 -1.22 -4.03
C VAL A 99 18.35 -1.16 -4.56
N ARG A 100 19.21 -0.33 -3.95
CA ARG A 100 20.63 -0.24 -4.30
C ARG A 100 21.46 -1.41 -3.75
N SER A 101 21.18 -1.87 -2.54
CA SER A 101 21.92 -2.97 -1.93
C SER A 101 21.54 -4.33 -2.51
N ALA A 102 20.28 -4.48 -2.93
CA ALA A 102 19.80 -5.66 -3.61
C ALA A 102 19.45 -5.28 -5.05
N GLY A 103 20.34 -5.57 -6.01
CA GLY A 103 20.05 -5.47 -7.45
C GLY A 103 18.88 -6.35 -7.95
N SER A 104 18.03 -6.83 -7.04
CA SER A 104 16.87 -7.69 -7.19
C SER A 104 15.67 -7.26 -6.32
N ALA A 105 15.64 -6.04 -5.77
CA ALA A 105 14.52 -5.55 -4.94
C ALA A 105 13.12 -5.69 -5.59
N PRO A 106 12.91 -5.40 -6.90
CA PRO A 106 11.62 -5.66 -7.54
C PRO A 106 11.25 -7.15 -7.54
N ARG A 107 12.27 -8.03 -7.65
CA ARG A 107 12.14 -9.49 -7.63
C ARG A 107 11.75 -10.02 -6.25
N PHE A 108 12.21 -9.39 -5.17
CA PHE A 108 11.84 -9.78 -3.81
C PHE A 108 10.35 -9.47 -3.55
N ALA A 109 9.87 -8.27 -3.85
CA ALA A 109 8.46 -7.92 -3.60
C ALA A 109 7.46 -8.78 -4.41
N THR A 110 7.77 -9.06 -5.69
CA THR A 110 6.95 -9.98 -6.50
C THR A 110 7.01 -11.42 -6.01
N ALA A 111 8.17 -11.89 -5.56
CA ALA A 111 8.31 -13.23 -4.97
C ALA A 111 7.46 -13.41 -3.71
N PHE A 112 7.13 -12.33 -3.00
CA PHE A 112 6.27 -12.36 -1.80
C PHE A 112 4.80 -12.02 -2.06
N GLY A 113 4.41 -11.83 -3.33
CA GLY A 113 3.00 -11.69 -3.73
C GLY A 113 2.42 -10.28 -3.66
N ALA A 114 3.25 -9.24 -3.66
CA ALA A 114 2.75 -7.87 -3.87
C ALA A 114 2.32 -7.67 -5.33
N ASP A 115 1.23 -6.92 -5.56
CA ASP A 115 0.68 -6.70 -6.90
C ASP A 115 1.44 -5.59 -7.64
N VAL A 116 1.89 -4.57 -6.91
CA VAL A 116 2.64 -3.43 -7.46
C VAL A 116 3.82 -3.10 -6.55
N PHE A 117 4.93 -2.72 -7.17
CA PHE A 117 6.17 -2.33 -6.49
C PHE A 117 6.52 -0.87 -6.79
N MET A 118 6.84 -0.10 -5.76
CA MET A 118 7.28 1.29 -5.87
C MET A 118 8.53 1.54 -5.01
N CYS A 119 9.41 2.40 -5.48
CA CYS A 119 10.51 2.94 -4.68
C CYS A 119 10.01 4.16 -3.89
N ASP A 120 10.39 4.26 -2.62
CA ASP A 120 10.15 5.41 -1.76
C ASP A 120 11.01 6.59 -2.23
N SER A 121 10.58 7.23 -3.30
CA SER A 121 10.98 8.59 -3.66
C SER A 121 9.76 9.47 -3.43
N LEU A 122 9.24 9.48 -2.19
CA LEU A 122 8.18 10.40 -1.78
C LEU A 122 8.72 11.80 -1.48
N ASP A 123 10.03 12.01 -1.55
CA ASP A 123 10.60 13.36 -1.51
C ASP A 123 10.09 14.17 -2.72
N PRO A 124 9.71 15.44 -2.51
CA PRO A 124 9.39 16.32 -3.62
C PRO A 124 10.59 16.35 -4.58
N PRO A 125 10.36 16.41 -5.90
CA PRO A 125 11.45 16.55 -6.86
C PRO A 125 12.33 17.73 -6.43
N ALA A 126 13.64 17.50 -6.36
CA ALA A 126 14.59 18.52 -5.95
C ALA A 126 14.28 19.80 -6.73
N THR A 127 14.08 20.90 -5.99
CA THR A 127 13.94 22.22 -6.62
C THR A 127 15.24 22.48 -7.37
N LEU A 128 15.15 22.51 -8.71
CA LEU A 128 16.28 22.85 -9.54
C LEU A 128 16.76 24.26 -9.16
N PRO A 129 18.08 24.47 -8.95
CA PRO A 129 18.63 25.78 -8.65
C PRO A 129 18.47 26.76 -9.82
#